data_AF-A0A2H1EF00-F1
#
_entry.id   AF-A0A2H1EF00-F1
#
_cell.length_a   1.000
_cell.length_b   1.000
_cell.length_c   1.000
_cell.angle_alpha   90.00
_cell.angle_beta   90.00
_cell.angle_gamma   90.00
#
_symmetry.space_group_name_H-M   'P 1'
#
loop_
_entity.id
_entity.type
_entity.pdbx_description
1 polymer ?
#
loop_
_entity_poly.entity_id
_entity_poly.type
_entity_poly.pdbx_seq_one_letter_code
_entity_poly.pdbx_strand_id
1 'polypeptide(L)'
;MSHTEHEAPIMRTSPARLGKMLAILLGIMVVGGAIFFLNYDYWNSYLPTAGKIQEGLGSHEGGGGGGGKVTGKTIETNLEFMESPDFKVYAFNALSGDGKNPEIHANVGDKIVIHVKNGGKSFHAFGITDAKEGTGPIIDGTAVGTADNPLKPGKGGDATFVPSKAGEYYYICVVPGHRELGMEGKIEVAPSGGSAEASGAAVAPTGNKVEFTVSFVMSADFKQYAFNALPGQPGTNPDIKVKSGDTVTIHVKNDSKSFHAFGVVVDPDNPSDVLWNSAVGTPDNPLKPGKSGDVTFVAGAPGTYHYICTVPGHAALGMDAKFIVE
;
A
#
# COMPACT_ATOMS: atom_id res chain seq x y z
N MET A 1 91.51 -19.74 25.18
CA MET A 1 90.76 -18.53 24.80
C MET A 1 89.41 -19.00 24.29
N SER A 2 88.32 -18.58 24.93
CA SER A 2 86.96 -18.99 24.57
C SER A 2 86.47 -18.12 23.42
N HIS A 3 86.27 -18.71 22.24
CA HIS A 3 85.59 -18.04 21.13
C HIS A 3 84.10 -18.29 21.25
N THR A 4 83.36 -17.31 21.75
CA THR A 4 81.90 -17.24 21.62
C THR A 4 81.58 -16.78 20.20
N GLU A 5 81.21 -17.70 19.32
CA GLU A 5 80.60 -17.35 18.03
C GLU A 5 79.20 -16.80 18.29
N HIS A 6 79.02 -15.52 18.02
CA HIS A 6 77.70 -14.90 17.99
C HIS A 6 77.02 -15.30 16.68
N GLU A 7 76.03 -16.19 16.77
CA GLU A 7 75.17 -16.55 15.62
C GLU A 7 74.42 -15.29 15.17
N ALA A 8 74.75 -14.76 13.99
CA ALA A 8 74.08 -13.58 13.46
C ALA A 8 72.61 -13.92 13.13
N PRO A 9 71.64 -13.07 13.51
CA PRO A 9 70.23 -13.38 13.31
C PRO A 9 69.89 -13.53 11.81
N ILE A 10 69.26 -14.65 11.46
CA ILE A 10 68.81 -14.93 10.09
C ILE A 10 67.61 -14.04 9.77
N MET A 11 67.84 -12.97 9.01
CA MET A 11 66.77 -12.09 8.53
C MET A 11 65.98 -12.75 7.40
N ARG A 12 64.81 -13.32 7.72
CA ARG A 12 63.93 -14.00 6.75
C ARG A 12 63.33 -13.08 5.69
N THR A 13 63.32 -11.77 5.91
CA THR A 13 62.79 -10.75 4.99
C THR A 13 63.69 -9.52 4.96
N SER A 14 63.67 -8.75 3.87
CA SER A 14 64.38 -7.47 3.80
C SER A 14 63.44 -6.29 4.13
N PRO A 15 63.96 -5.17 4.66
CA PRO A 15 63.17 -3.96 4.91
C PRO A 15 62.39 -3.48 3.67
N ALA A 16 62.98 -3.59 2.48
CA ALA A 16 62.31 -3.25 1.23
C ALA A 16 61.12 -4.18 0.91
N ARG A 17 61.22 -5.48 1.25
CA ARG A 17 60.13 -6.45 1.06
C ARG A 17 59.01 -6.23 2.08
N LEU A 18 59.35 -5.90 3.32
CA LEU A 18 58.40 -5.48 4.35
C LEU A 18 57.65 -4.20 3.95
N GLY A 19 58.36 -3.18 3.46
CA GLY A 19 57.75 -1.93 3.01
C GLY A 19 56.75 -2.12 1.87
N LYS A 20 57.07 -2.98 0.89
CA LYS A 20 56.15 -3.33 -0.20
C LYS A 20 54.90 -4.04 0.31
N MET A 21 55.03 -4.96 1.28
CA MET A 21 53.89 -5.65 1.87
C MET A 21 52.96 -4.68 2.62
N LEU A 22 53.54 -3.76 3.41
CA LEU A 22 52.76 -2.74 4.13
C LEU A 22 52.03 -1.79 3.17
N ALA A 23 52.68 -1.39 2.06
CA ALA A 23 52.04 -0.56 1.05
C ALA A 23 50.86 -1.27 0.38
N ILE A 24 50.96 -2.57 0.11
CA ILE A 24 49.85 -3.38 -0.43
C ILE A 24 48.70 -3.47 0.57
N LEU A 25 49.00 -3.74 1.85
CA LEU A 25 47.98 -3.81 2.91
C LEU A 25 47.25 -2.48 3.07
N LEU A 26 47.98 -1.36 3.10
CA LEU A 26 47.39 -0.02 3.11
C LEU A 26 46.54 0.22 1.86
N GLY A 27 47.01 -0.19 0.68
CA GLY A 27 46.24 -0.11 -0.56
C GLY A 27 44.91 -0.86 -0.48
N ILE A 28 44.90 -2.09 0.04
CA ILE A 28 43.68 -2.89 0.23
C ILE A 28 42.74 -2.21 1.23
N MET A 29 43.26 -1.68 2.35
CA MET A 29 42.46 -0.97 3.34
C MET A 29 41.83 0.31 2.77
N VAL A 30 42.58 1.09 2.00
CA VAL A 30 42.08 2.31 1.35
C VAL A 30 41.02 1.99 0.31
N VAL A 31 41.26 0.99 -0.55
CA VAL A 31 40.27 0.56 -1.55
C VAL A 31 39.02 -0.02 -0.88
N GLY A 32 39.18 -0.86 0.14
CA GLY A 32 38.07 -1.41 0.91
C GLY A 32 37.26 -0.33 1.61
N GLY A 33 37.93 0.65 2.24
CA GLY A 33 37.29 1.81 2.85
C GLY A 33 36.53 2.66 1.81
N ALA A 34 37.13 2.92 0.66
CA ALA A 34 36.45 3.65 -0.42
C ALA A 34 35.20 2.91 -0.90
N ILE A 35 35.26 1.60 -1.14
CA ILE A 35 34.09 0.79 -1.53
C ILE A 35 33.01 0.84 -0.44
N PHE A 36 33.39 0.72 0.83
CA PHE A 36 32.46 0.77 1.96
C PHE A 36 31.74 2.11 2.02
N PHE A 37 32.46 3.23 2.02
CA PHE A 37 31.86 4.56 2.14
C PHE A 37 31.13 5.03 0.88
N LEU A 38 31.59 4.66 -0.32
CA LEU A 38 30.88 4.99 -1.57
C LEU A 38 29.54 4.25 -1.71
N ASN A 39 29.38 3.13 -1.02
CA ASN A 39 28.14 2.34 -1.01
C ASN A 39 27.47 2.37 0.38
N TYR A 40 27.78 3.35 1.22
CA TYR A 40 27.35 3.42 2.62
C TYR A 40 25.82 3.30 2.77
N ASP A 41 25.07 4.04 1.94
CA ASP A 41 23.61 4.03 1.97
C ASP A 41 23.03 2.67 1.59
N TYR A 42 23.66 1.97 0.63
CA TYR A 42 23.29 0.62 0.21
C TYR A 42 23.52 -0.41 1.32
N TRP A 43 24.66 -0.35 2.02
CA TRP A 43 24.91 -1.28 3.14
C TRP A 43 23.92 -1.04 4.28
N ASN A 44 23.59 0.22 4.56
CA ASN A 44 22.71 0.60 5.66
C ASN A 44 21.22 0.48 5.34
N SER A 45 20.82 0.28 4.09
CA SER A 45 19.42 0.01 3.76
C SER A 45 18.93 -1.31 4.39
N TYR A 46 19.82 -2.27 4.61
CA TYR A 46 19.51 -3.59 5.17
C TYR A 46 19.56 -3.64 6.70
N LEU A 47 19.95 -2.56 7.39
CA LEU A 47 19.91 -2.54 8.85
C LEU A 47 18.46 -2.59 9.33
N PRO A 48 18.08 -3.57 10.19
CA PRO A 48 16.77 -3.55 10.83
C PRO A 48 16.61 -2.27 11.65
N THR A 49 15.37 -1.84 11.86
CA THR A 49 15.02 -0.58 12.55
C THR A 49 15.76 -0.41 13.89
N ALA A 50 15.96 -1.51 14.64
CA ALA A 50 16.73 -1.51 15.88
C ALA A 50 18.22 -1.13 15.69
N GLY A 51 18.85 -1.55 14.59
CA GLY A 51 20.23 -1.18 14.25
C GLY A 51 20.36 0.29 13.86
N LYS A 52 19.39 0.84 13.12
CA LYS A 52 19.36 2.27 12.74
C LYS A 52 19.16 3.21 13.93
N ILE A 53 18.39 2.76 14.93
CA ILE A 53 18.21 3.49 16.20
C ILE A 53 19.51 3.49 17.02
N GLN A 54 20.23 2.37 17.06
CA GLN A 54 21.48 2.24 17.81
C GLN A 54 22.63 3.09 17.22
N GLU A 55 22.64 3.30 15.91
CA GLU A 55 23.65 4.14 15.22
C GLU A 55 23.28 5.63 15.12
N GLY A 56 22.15 6.05 15.71
CA GLY A 56 21.71 7.45 15.71
C GLY A 56 21.29 7.99 14.33
N LEU A 57 21.07 7.10 13.37
CA LEU A 57 20.67 7.41 11.99
C LEU A 57 19.14 7.43 11.80
N GLY A 58 18.37 7.33 12.89
CA GLY A 58 16.90 7.39 12.86
C GLY A 58 16.37 8.78 13.16
N SER A 59 15.71 9.42 12.18
CA SER A 59 14.66 10.39 12.49
C SER A 59 13.42 9.65 12.99
N HIS A 60 12.84 10.15 14.08
CA HIS A 60 11.57 9.70 14.61
C HIS A 60 10.42 10.14 13.68
N GLU A 61 10.25 9.48 12.55
CA GLU A 61 8.99 9.50 11.77
C GLU A 61 8.71 8.11 11.16
N GLY A 62 8.66 7.10 12.02
CA GLY A 62 8.09 5.79 11.69
C GLY A 62 6.57 5.82 11.79
N GLY A 63 5.91 6.57 10.92
CA GLY A 63 4.47 6.45 10.71
C GLY A 63 4.18 5.15 9.95
N GLY A 64 3.48 4.19 10.57
CA GLY A 64 3.05 3.00 9.83
C GLY A 64 2.51 1.88 10.69
N GLY A 65 1.38 2.11 11.37
CA GLY A 65 0.64 1.06 12.08
C GLY A 65 0.24 -0.09 11.14
N GLY A 66 0.99 -1.19 11.18
CA GLY A 66 0.76 -2.39 10.36
C GLY A 66 -0.23 -3.40 10.96
N GLY A 67 -0.66 -3.21 12.21
CA GLY A 67 -1.67 -4.05 12.85
C GLY A 67 -3.07 -3.47 12.70
N GLY A 68 -3.62 -3.44 11.49
CA GLY A 68 -5.03 -3.11 11.31
C GLY A 68 -5.93 -4.11 12.06
N LYS A 69 -7.07 -3.64 12.56
CA LYS A 69 -8.11 -4.56 13.07
C LYS A 69 -8.73 -5.27 11.86
N VAL A 70 -8.93 -6.58 11.96
CA VAL A 70 -9.62 -7.33 10.89
C VAL A 70 -11.06 -6.83 10.80
N THR A 71 -11.40 -6.23 9.66
CA THR A 71 -12.74 -5.72 9.35
C THR A 71 -13.27 -6.22 8.02
N GLY A 72 -12.41 -6.84 7.20
CA GLY A 72 -12.73 -7.43 5.90
C GLY A 72 -12.66 -8.96 5.91
N LYS A 73 -12.44 -9.56 4.73
CA LYS A 73 -12.35 -11.02 4.52
C LYS A 73 -10.94 -11.56 4.82
N THR A 74 -10.83 -12.87 5.02
CA THR A 74 -9.52 -13.54 5.07
C THR A 74 -9.11 -14.00 3.67
N ILE A 75 -7.88 -13.71 3.28
CA ILE A 75 -7.24 -14.09 2.02
C ILE A 75 -6.07 -15.01 2.35
N GLU A 76 -6.12 -16.25 1.88
CA GLU A 76 -5.08 -17.26 2.10
C GLU A 76 -4.20 -17.37 0.85
N THR A 77 -2.89 -17.24 1.00
CA THR A 77 -1.93 -17.33 -0.12
C THR A 77 -0.78 -18.26 0.24
N ASN A 78 -0.35 -19.08 -0.72
CA ASN A 78 0.82 -19.94 -0.57
C ASN A 78 1.97 -19.39 -1.41
N LEU A 79 3.12 -19.17 -0.78
CA LEU A 79 4.33 -18.72 -1.43
C LEU A 79 5.48 -19.71 -1.17
N GLU A 80 6.05 -20.23 -2.25
CA GLU A 80 7.22 -21.10 -2.22
C GLU A 80 8.43 -20.39 -2.80
N PHE A 81 9.50 -20.24 -2.03
CA PHE A 81 10.77 -19.73 -2.54
C PHE A 81 11.37 -20.72 -3.53
N MET A 82 11.78 -20.21 -4.69
CA MET A 82 12.39 -20.97 -5.77
C MET A 82 13.57 -20.21 -6.37
N GLU A 83 14.61 -20.95 -6.75
CA GLU A 83 15.73 -20.44 -7.52
C GLU A 83 16.01 -21.30 -8.76
N SER A 84 16.51 -20.62 -9.78
CA SER A 84 17.10 -21.25 -10.96
C SER A 84 18.30 -22.14 -10.59
N PRO A 85 18.59 -23.21 -11.36
CA PRO A 85 19.73 -24.09 -11.09
C PRO A 85 21.10 -23.40 -11.06
N ASP A 86 21.24 -22.25 -11.74
CA ASP A 86 22.46 -21.45 -11.77
C ASP A 86 22.45 -20.27 -10.77
N PHE A 87 21.42 -20.18 -9.91
CA PHE A 87 21.27 -19.17 -8.86
C PHE A 87 21.32 -17.72 -9.39
N LYS A 88 20.81 -17.48 -10.60
CA LYS A 88 20.72 -16.11 -11.17
C LYS A 88 19.33 -15.52 -11.14
N VAL A 89 18.32 -16.36 -11.03
CA VAL A 89 16.92 -15.98 -10.93
C VAL A 89 16.33 -16.58 -9.66
N TYR A 90 15.74 -15.71 -8.87
CA TYR A 90 15.05 -16.01 -7.63
C TYR A 90 13.59 -15.56 -7.80
N ALA A 91 12.65 -16.33 -7.28
CA ALA A 91 11.22 -16.03 -7.40
C ALA A 91 10.38 -16.76 -6.35
N PHE A 92 9.12 -16.38 -6.25
CA PHE A 92 8.08 -17.13 -5.59
C PHE A 92 7.25 -17.90 -6.62
N ASN A 93 6.91 -19.15 -6.30
CA ASN A 93 5.98 -20.06 -6.99
C ASN A 93 6.35 -20.51 -8.42
N ALA A 94 7.00 -19.67 -9.22
CA ALA A 94 7.54 -20.04 -10.53
C ALA A 94 8.73 -19.16 -10.92
N LEU A 95 9.66 -19.70 -11.70
CA LEU A 95 10.84 -18.95 -12.17
C LEU A 95 10.53 -18.04 -13.37
N SER A 96 9.38 -18.21 -14.01
CA SER A 96 8.91 -17.48 -15.20
C SER A 96 7.41 -17.65 -15.43
N GLY A 97 6.80 -16.77 -16.22
CA GLY A 97 5.38 -16.84 -16.59
C GLY A 97 4.46 -16.31 -15.49
N ASP A 98 3.14 -16.44 -15.70
CA ASP A 98 2.11 -15.80 -14.86
C ASP A 98 2.10 -16.27 -13.40
N GLY A 99 2.66 -17.45 -13.12
CA GLY A 99 2.81 -17.97 -11.75
C GLY A 99 4.00 -17.40 -10.98
N LYS A 100 4.87 -16.63 -11.63
CA LYS A 100 6.05 -16.02 -10.99
C LYS A 100 5.60 -14.83 -10.16
N ASN A 101 5.92 -14.83 -8.87
CA ASN A 101 5.66 -13.71 -7.96
C ASN A 101 4.21 -13.20 -8.04
N PRO A 102 3.21 -14.04 -7.73
CA PRO A 102 1.80 -13.70 -7.94
C PRO A 102 1.39 -12.42 -7.22
N GLU A 103 0.66 -11.54 -7.89
CA GLU A 103 0.08 -10.36 -7.24
C GLU A 103 -1.03 -10.75 -6.27
N ILE A 104 -1.07 -10.10 -5.11
CA ILE A 104 -2.10 -10.29 -4.10
C ILE A 104 -2.97 -9.03 -4.06
N HIS A 105 -4.26 -9.16 -4.35
CA HIS A 105 -5.20 -8.04 -4.29
C HIS A 105 -6.05 -8.13 -3.03
N ALA A 106 -6.10 -7.05 -2.26
CA ALA A 106 -6.81 -6.96 -0.99
C ALA A 106 -7.46 -5.58 -0.80
N ASN A 107 -8.29 -5.44 0.22
CA ASN A 107 -8.80 -4.15 0.68
C ASN A 107 -8.26 -3.81 2.06
N VAL A 108 -8.31 -2.53 2.42
CA VAL A 108 -8.06 -2.08 3.80
C VAL A 108 -8.93 -2.88 4.77
N GLY A 109 -8.28 -3.51 5.75
CA GLY A 109 -8.92 -4.33 6.78
C GLY A 109 -9.13 -5.81 6.44
N ASP A 110 -8.84 -6.25 5.21
CA ASP A 110 -8.75 -7.68 4.88
C ASP A 110 -7.60 -8.33 5.66
N LYS A 111 -7.76 -9.59 6.08
CA LYS A 111 -6.70 -10.37 6.72
C LYS A 111 -6.00 -11.22 5.67
N ILE A 112 -4.76 -10.89 5.34
CA ILE A 112 -3.93 -11.67 4.42
C ILE A 112 -3.09 -12.63 5.25
N VAL A 113 -3.25 -13.93 5.02
CA VAL A 113 -2.44 -15.00 5.61
C VAL A 113 -1.60 -15.61 4.51
N ILE A 114 -0.28 -15.61 4.71
CA ILE A 114 0.69 -16.07 3.73
C ILE A 114 1.44 -17.26 4.33
N HIS A 115 1.22 -18.42 3.74
CA HIS A 115 1.95 -19.64 4.04
C HIS A 115 3.22 -19.67 3.22
N VAL A 116 4.36 -19.51 3.88
CA VAL A 116 5.66 -19.44 3.24
C VAL A 116 6.40 -20.75 3.39
N LYS A 117 6.98 -21.26 2.31
CA LYS A 117 7.85 -22.43 2.31
C LYS A 117 9.12 -22.18 1.51
N ASN A 118 10.26 -22.59 2.06
CA ASN A 118 11.51 -22.67 1.32
C ASN A 118 11.53 -23.96 0.48
N GLY A 119 11.10 -23.87 -0.78
CA GLY A 119 11.21 -24.96 -1.76
C GLY A 119 12.59 -25.07 -2.41
N GLY A 120 13.43 -24.07 -2.17
CA GLY A 120 14.76 -23.93 -2.71
C GLY A 120 15.86 -24.69 -1.97
N LYS A 121 17.09 -24.52 -2.46
CA LYS A 121 18.34 -24.98 -1.83
C LYS A 121 19.01 -23.86 -1.02
N SER A 122 18.76 -22.61 -1.37
CA SER A 122 19.30 -21.42 -0.71
C SER A 122 18.59 -21.13 0.61
N PHE A 123 19.17 -20.27 1.43
CA PHE A 123 18.51 -19.77 2.62
C PHE A 123 17.60 -18.60 2.28
N HIS A 124 16.39 -18.57 2.83
CA HIS A 124 15.41 -17.52 2.56
C HIS A 124 14.78 -16.99 3.84
N ALA A 125 14.35 -15.74 3.83
CA ALA A 125 13.59 -15.14 4.92
C ALA A 125 12.55 -14.23 4.30
N PHE A 126 11.34 -14.21 4.86
CA PHE A 126 10.20 -13.49 4.31
C PHE A 126 9.90 -12.25 5.13
N GLY A 127 9.42 -11.20 4.48
CA GLY A 127 8.80 -10.05 5.13
C GLY A 127 7.95 -9.24 4.14
N ILE A 128 7.06 -8.41 4.68
CA ILE A 128 6.28 -7.45 3.90
C ILE A 128 6.77 -6.03 4.24
N THR A 129 6.88 -5.18 3.22
CA THR A 129 7.32 -3.78 3.35
C THR A 129 6.50 -2.89 2.43
N ASP A 130 6.43 -1.60 2.73
CA ASP A 130 5.94 -0.55 1.83
C ASP A 130 7.09 0.13 1.04
N ALA A 131 8.33 -0.29 1.26
CA ALA A 131 9.48 0.23 0.55
C ALA A 131 9.53 -0.28 -0.91
N LYS A 132 9.55 0.68 -1.84
CA LYS A 132 9.64 0.41 -3.28
C LYS A 132 10.96 -0.22 -3.73
N GLU A 133 12.03 -0.02 -2.97
CA GLU A 133 13.37 -0.56 -3.26
C GLU A 133 14.09 -0.96 -1.97
N GLY A 134 15.13 -1.81 -2.09
CA GLY A 134 15.88 -2.35 -0.96
C GLY A 134 15.04 -3.24 -0.06
N THR A 135 15.41 -3.51 1.18
CA THR A 135 14.53 -4.29 2.10
C THR A 135 13.53 -3.43 2.85
N GLY A 136 13.87 -2.15 3.09
CA GLY A 136 13.06 -1.26 3.91
C GLY A 136 12.82 -1.77 5.34
N PRO A 137 12.00 -1.06 6.13
CA PRO A 137 11.44 -1.61 7.36
C PRO A 137 10.44 -2.73 7.02
N ILE A 138 10.58 -3.87 7.69
CA ILE A 138 9.59 -4.96 7.62
C ILE A 138 8.44 -4.64 8.55
N ILE A 139 7.22 -4.78 8.05
CA ILE A 139 6.00 -4.57 8.82
C ILE A 139 5.94 -5.61 9.94
N ASP A 140 5.75 -5.13 11.18
CA ASP A 140 5.71 -5.97 12.36
C ASP A 140 4.71 -7.13 12.23
N GLY A 141 5.13 -8.32 12.66
CA GLY A 141 4.29 -9.54 12.60
C GLY A 141 4.25 -10.23 11.24
N THR A 142 4.90 -9.69 10.21
CA THR A 142 4.94 -10.31 8.86
C THR A 142 6.20 -11.12 8.59
N ALA A 143 7.21 -11.05 9.47
CA ALA A 143 8.49 -11.72 9.26
C ALA A 143 8.41 -13.24 9.47
N VAL A 144 8.96 -14.02 8.54
CA VAL A 144 9.16 -15.48 8.69
C VAL A 144 10.63 -15.79 8.43
N GLY A 145 11.37 -16.07 9.50
CA GLY A 145 12.83 -16.04 9.48
C GLY A 145 13.37 -14.60 9.42
N THR A 146 14.68 -14.45 9.51
CA THR A 146 15.37 -13.16 9.37
C THR A 146 16.64 -13.33 8.53
N ALA A 147 17.27 -12.22 8.12
CA ALA A 147 18.57 -12.29 7.43
C ALA A 147 19.62 -13.02 8.28
N ASP A 148 19.61 -12.84 9.60
CA ASP A 148 20.55 -13.49 10.54
C ASP A 148 20.16 -14.93 10.89
N ASN A 149 18.88 -15.28 10.78
CA ASN A 149 18.36 -16.61 11.06
C ASN A 149 17.35 -17.04 9.98
N PRO A 150 17.82 -17.33 8.76
CA PRO A 150 16.95 -17.62 7.64
C PRO A 150 16.41 -19.05 7.67
N LEU A 151 15.32 -19.27 6.94
CA LEU A 151 14.72 -20.58 6.72
C LEU A 151 15.67 -21.47 5.92
N LYS A 152 15.89 -22.68 6.46
CA LYS A 152 16.60 -23.76 5.77
C LYS A 152 15.70 -24.38 4.67
N PRO A 153 16.28 -25.04 3.67
CA PRO A 153 15.53 -25.82 2.68
C PRO A 153 14.46 -26.72 3.31
N GLY A 154 13.25 -26.68 2.75
CA GLY A 154 12.08 -27.44 3.20
C GLY A 154 11.41 -26.90 4.47
N LYS A 155 11.90 -25.81 5.07
CA LYS A 155 11.25 -25.15 6.22
C LYS A 155 10.34 -24.02 5.77
N GLY A 156 9.41 -23.63 6.63
CA GLY A 156 8.39 -22.64 6.33
C GLY A 156 7.75 -22.08 7.59
N GLY A 157 6.78 -21.22 7.41
CA GLY A 157 5.98 -20.60 8.47
C GLY A 157 4.95 -19.64 7.88
N ASP A 158 4.14 -19.05 8.74
CA ASP A 158 3.01 -18.22 8.34
C ASP A 158 3.27 -16.75 8.69
N ALA A 159 3.00 -15.86 7.74
CA ALA A 159 2.92 -14.43 7.96
C ALA A 159 1.45 -13.99 7.96
N THR A 160 1.09 -13.04 8.81
CA THR A 160 -0.25 -12.41 8.78
C THR A 160 -0.10 -10.91 8.62
N PHE A 161 -0.86 -10.34 7.68
CA PHE A 161 -0.88 -8.91 7.40
C PHE A 161 -2.31 -8.40 7.30
N VAL A 162 -2.59 -7.28 7.98
CA VAL A 162 -3.89 -6.60 7.91
C VAL A 162 -3.63 -5.15 7.53
N PRO A 163 -3.70 -4.78 6.25
CA PRO A 163 -3.39 -3.43 5.82
C PRO A 163 -4.41 -2.44 6.40
N SER A 164 -3.90 -1.40 7.06
CA SER A 164 -4.70 -0.32 7.64
C SER A 164 -4.86 0.88 6.68
N LYS A 165 -4.13 0.88 5.55
CA LYS A 165 -4.13 1.93 4.53
C LYS A 165 -4.13 1.30 3.14
N ALA A 166 -4.77 1.99 2.19
CA ALA A 166 -4.71 1.62 0.79
C ALA A 166 -3.33 1.99 0.22
N GLY A 167 -2.90 1.27 -0.82
CA GLY A 167 -1.62 1.48 -1.47
C GLY A 167 -0.94 0.18 -1.90
N GLU A 168 0.31 0.33 -2.34
CA GLU A 168 1.16 -0.78 -2.75
C GLU A 168 2.05 -1.23 -1.60
N TYR A 169 2.09 -2.54 -1.39
CA TYR A 169 3.03 -3.21 -0.50
C TYR A 169 3.76 -4.29 -1.28
N TYR A 170 4.89 -4.74 -0.74
CA TYR A 170 5.76 -5.72 -1.38
C TYR A 170 6.05 -6.84 -0.40
N TYR A 171 5.88 -8.09 -0.83
CA TYR A 171 6.39 -9.24 -0.11
C TYR A 171 7.72 -9.67 -0.73
N ILE A 172 8.74 -9.85 0.10
CA ILE A 172 10.12 -9.97 -0.37
C ILE A 172 10.89 -11.08 0.35
N CYS A 173 11.97 -11.53 -0.28
CA CYS A 173 13.04 -12.21 0.45
C CYS A 173 13.97 -11.16 1.09
N VAL A 174 14.06 -11.14 2.43
CA VAL A 174 14.86 -10.16 3.18
C VAL A 174 16.34 -10.52 3.31
N VAL A 175 16.76 -11.67 2.75
CA VAL A 175 18.18 -12.02 2.64
C VAL A 175 18.84 -11.07 1.62
N PRO A 176 19.94 -10.39 1.97
CA PRO A 176 20.58 -9.41 1.08
C PRO A 176 20.87 -9.96 -0.31
N GLY A 177 20.53 -9.22 -1.36
CA GLY A 177 20.73 -9.60 -2.76
C GLY A 177 19.58 -10.43 -3.36
N HIS A 178 18.72 -11.07 -2.56
CA HIS A 178 17.70 -11.97 -3.10
C HIS A 178 16.52 -11.22 -3.74
N ARG A 179 16.12 -10.07 -3.17
CA ARG A 179 15.08 -9.20 -3.76
C ARG A 179 15.50 -8.75 -5.16
N GLU A 180 16.77 -8.36 -5.30
CA GLU A 180 17.39 -7.86 -6.53
C GLU A 180 17.54 -8.97 -7.59
N LEU A 181 17.64 -10.23 -7.17
CA LEU A 181 17.60 -11.40 -8.06
C LEU A 181 16.17 -11.83 -8.44
N GLY A 182 15.15 -11.12 -7.94
CA GLY A 182 13.75 -11.26 -8.35
C GLY A 182 12.78 -11.81 -7.30
N MET A 183 13.20 -12.04 -6.05
CA MET A 183 12.29 -12.46 -4.97
C MET A 183 11.53 -11.27 -4.37
N GLU A 184 10.62 -10.75 -5.18
CA GLU A 184 9.67 -9.70 -4.84
C GLU A 184 8.36 -9.98 -5.54
N GLY A 185 7.23 -9.87 -4.83
CA GLY A 185 5.93 -9.71 -5.45
C GLY A 185 5.11 -8.63 -4.76
N LYS A 186 4.02 -8.25 -5.43
CA LYS A 186 3.22 -7.08 -5.08
C LYS A 186 1.94 -7.46 -4.33
N ILE A 187 1.57 -6.63 -3.36
CA ILE A 187 0.26 -6.64 -2.72
C ILE A 187 -0.40 -5.28 -3.03
N GLU A 188 -1.50 -5.30 -3.76
CA GLU A 188 -2.29 -4.11 -4.04
C GLU A 188 -3.45 -4.03 -3.06
N VAL A 189 -3.48 -2.95 -2.27
CA VAL A 189 -4.52 -2.72 -1.27
C VAL A 189 -5.41 -1.58 -1.74
N ALA A 190 -6.65 -1.91 -2.10
CA ALA A 190 -7.68 -0.93 -2.38
C ALA A 190 -8.30 -0.38 -1.08
N PRO A 191 -8.96 0.79 -1.12
CA PRO A 191 -9.77 1.26 0.01
C PRO A 191 -10.82 0.23 0.45
N SER A 192 -11.26 0.31 1.71
CA SER A 192 -12.31 -0.57 2.23
C SER A 192 -13.62 -0.36 1.44
N GLY A 193 -13.96 -1.33 0.58
CA GLY A 193 -15.15 -1.23 -0.27
C GLY A 193 -15.11 -1.95 -1.62
N GLY A 194 -13.97 -2.48 -2.08
CA GLY A 194 -13.93 -3.43 -3.20
C GLY A 194 -14.35 -2.89 -4.58
N SER A 195 -14.27 -1.58 -4.82
CA SER A 195 -14.50 -1.01 -6.14
C SER A 195 -13.18 -0.50 -6.75
N ALA A 196 -13.00 -0.67 -8.06
CA ALA A 196 -11.90 -0.08 -8.83
C ALA A 196 -11.79 1.45 -8.61
N GLU A 197 -10.65 2.06 -8.96
CA GLU A 197 -10.54 3.53 -8.95
C GLU A 197 -11.60 4.15 -9.88
N ALA A 198 -12.29 5.17 -9.39
CA ALA A 198 -13.34 5.86 -10.10
C ALA A 198 -12.78 6.67 -11.28
N SER A 199 -13.04 6.20 -12.51
CA SER A 199 -12.60 6.87 -13.74
C SER A 199 -13.65 7.82 -14.33
N GLY A 200 -14.91 7.73 -13.89
CA GLY A 200 -16.03 8.50 -14.44
C GLY A 200 -16.43 8.14 -15.87
N ALA A 201 -15.77 7.15 -16.49
CA ALA A 201 -16.02 6.77 -17.88
C ALA A 201 -17.47 6.32 -18.09
N ALA A 202 -18.10 6.83 -19.16
CA ALA A 202 -19.47 6.47 -19.51
C ALA A 202 -19.56 5.02 -20.01
N VAL A 203 -20.66 4.35 -19.68
CA VAL A 203 -20.95 2.96 -20.11
C VAL A 203 -22.35 2.93 -20.73
N ALA A 204 -22.57 2.01 -21.68
CA ALA A 204 -23.88 1.84 -22.31
C ALA A 204 -24.90 1.26 -21.32
N PRO A 205 -26.18 1.66 -21.39
CA PRO A 205 -27.20 1.15 -20.48
C PRO A 205 -27.45 -0.35 -20.68
N THR A 206 -27.54 -1.10 -19.58
CA THR A 206 -27.85 -2.54 -19.57
C THR A 206 -29.35 -2.81 -19.73
N GLY A 207 -30.18 -1.79 -19.52
CA GLY A 207 -31.64 -1.89 -19.49
C GLY A 207 -32.23 -2.05 -18.08
N ASN A 208 -31.40 -2.33 -17.07
CA ASN A 208 -31.82 -2.32 -15.68
C ASN A 208 -32.16 -0.90 -15.22
N LYS A 209 -33.20 -0.77 -14.37
CA LYS A 209 -33.63 0.50 -13.80
C LYS A 209 -33.73 0.39 -12.28
N VAL A 210 -33.13 1.34 -11.58
CA VAL A 210 -33.13 1.42 -10.12
C VAL A 210 -33.46 2.85 -9.68
N GLU A 211 -34.16 2.98 -8.55
CA GLU A 211 -34.63 4.28 -8.07
C GLU A 211 -34.29 4.46 -6.59
N PHE A 212 -33.86 5.66 -6.22
CA PHE A 212 -33.51 6.02 -4.85
C PHE A 212 -34.13 7.36 -4.47
N THR A 213 -34.38 7.56 -3.17
CA THR A 213 -34.82 8.85 -2.63
C THR A 213 -33.79 9.38 -1.66
N VAL A 214 -33.39 10.64 -1.86
CA VAL A 214 -32.39 11.34 -1.05
C VAL A 214 -32.98 12.66 -0.57
N SER A 215 -32.97 12.89 0.73
CA SER A 215 -33.46 14.12 1.35
C SER A 215 -32.31 14.91 1.97
N PHE A 216 -32.14 16.18 1.60
CA PHE A 216 -31.23 17.07 2.31
C PHE A 216 -31.81 17.42 3.68
N VAL A 217 -31.00 17.23 4.74
CA VAL A 217 -31.34 17.59 6.12
C VAL A 217 -30.20 18.37 6.77
N MET A 218 -30.52 19.19 7.77
CA MET A 218 -29.53 19.95 8.53
C MET A 218 -29.92 20.13 9.99
N SER A 219 -28.92 20.33 10.85
CA SER A 219 -29.14 20.69 12.24
C SER A 219 -29.74 22.09 12.35
N ALA A 220 -30.48 22.34 13.43
CA ALA A 220 -31.12 23.64 13.67
C ALA A 220 -30.12 24.80 13.82
N ASP A 221 -28.87 24.50 14.18
CA ASP A 221 -27.78 25.48 14.32
C ASP A 221 -26.93 25.63 13.04
N PHE A 222 -27.32 24.99 11.94
CA PHE A 222 -26.66 25.05 10.63
C PHE A 222 -25.18 24.63 10.65
N LYS A 223 -24.79 23.76 11.59
CA LYS A 223 -23.42 23.23 11.68
C LYS A 223 -23.25 21.86 11.08
N GLN A 224 -24.33 21.10 10.94
CA GLN A 224 -24.32 19.75 10.41
C GLN A 224 -25.29 19.64 9.26
N TYR A 225 -24.78 19.08 8.17
CA TYR A 225 -25.50 18.85 6.94
C TYR A 225 -25.40 17.36 6.64
N ALA A 226 -26.47 16.76 6.16
CA ALA A 226 -26.49 15.33 5.85
C ALA A 226 -27.61 14.99 4.87
N PHE A 227 -27.63 13.73 4.46
CA PHE A 227 -28.68 13.11 3.70
C PHE A 227 -29.52 12.18 4.60
N ASN A 228 -30.84 12.28 4.44
CA ASN A 228 -31.91 11.47 5.03
C ASN A 228 -32.07 11.57 6.56
N ALA A 229 -30.99 11.62 7.32
CA ALA A 229 -31.00 11.78 8.79
C ALA A 229 -29.76 12.57 9.26
N LEU A 230 -29.81 13.14 10.46
CA LEU A 230 -28.69 13.92 11.02
C LEU A 230 -27.57 13.02 11.54
N PRO A 231 -26.31 13.50 11.56
CA PRO A 231 -25.17 12.75 12.08
C PRO A 231 -25.46 12.05 13.43
N GLY A 232 -25.21 10.75 13.48
CA GLY A 232 -25.49 9.91 14.66
C GLY A 232 -26.87 9.24 14.67
N GLN A 233 -27.72 9.48 13.67
CA GLN A 233 -29.03 8.83 13.54
C GLN A 233 -28.98 7.67 12.52
N PRO A 234 -29.80 6.61 12.71
CA PRO A 234 -29.94 5.55 11.72
C PRO A 234 -30.35 6.08 10.35
N GLY A 235 -29.67 5.63 9.29
CA GLY A 235 -29.98 6.04 7.92
C GLY A 235 -29.38 7.39 7.49
N THR A 236 -28.46 7.96 8.28
CA THR A 236 -27.64 9.10 7.86
C THR A 236 -26.74 8.71 6.69
N ASN A 237 -26.69 9.51 5.63
CA ASN A 237 -25.77 9.37 4.49
C ASN A 237 -25.68 7.92 3.97
N PRO A 238 -26.80 7.31 3.54
CA PRO A 238 -26.80 5.91 3.13
C PRO A 238 -25.99 5.69 1.85
N ASP A 239 -25.15 4.65 1.82
CA ASP A 239 -24.49 4.24 0.58
C ASP A 239 -25.53 3.89 -0.49
N ILE A 240 -25.38 4.44 -1.70
CA ILE A 240 -26.11 4.02 -2.89
C ILE A 240 -25.23 3.02 -3.63
N LYS A 241 -25.76 1.83 -3.91
CA LYS A 241 -25.06 0.78 -4.66
C LYS A 241 -25.84 0.40 -5.91
N VAL A 242 -25.16 0.41 -7.06
CA VAL A 242 -25.72 0.11 -8.38
C VAL A 242 -24.71 -0.70 -9.19
N LYS A 243 -25.14 -1.27 -10.32
CA LYS A 243 -24.22 -1.92 -11.26
C LYS A 243 -23.84 -0.98 -12.40
N SER A 244 -22.67 -1.19 -12.98
CA SER A 244 -22.27 -0.48 -14.20
C SER A 244 -23.31 -0.63 -15.32
N GLY A 245 -23.68 0.49 -15.93
CA GLY A 245 -24.72 0.57 -16.96
C GLY A 245 -26.17 0.52 -16.45
N ASP A 246 -26.43 0.46 -15.14
CA ASP A 246 -27.78 0.64 -14.62
C ASP A 246 -28.30 2.06 -14.94
N THR A 247 -29.59 2.16 -15.30
CA THR A 247 -30.27 3.45 -15.38
C THR A 247 -30.80 3.82 -13.99
N VAL A 248 -30.18 4.83 -13.39
CA VAL A 248 -30.42 5.25 -12.00
C VAL A 248 -31.29 6.50 -12.00
N THR A 249 -32.41 6.47 -11.27
CA THR A 249 -33.22 7.67 -10.98
C THR A 249 -33.03 8.05 -9.52
N ILE A 250 -32.64 9.30 -9.26
CA ILE A 250 -32.54 9.86 -7.91
C ILE A 250 -33.65 10.90 -7.73
N HIS A 251 -34.51 10.66 -6.75
CA HIS A 251 -35.52 11.60 -6.28
C HIS A 251 -34.92 12.43 -5.14
N VAL A 252 -34.61 13.69 -5.42
CA VAL A 252 -33.98 14.60 -4.47
C VAL A 252 -35.03 15.51 -3.83
N LYS A 253 -35.02 15.58 -2.50
CA LYS A 253 -35.90 16.47 -1.71
C LYS A 253 -35.06 17.40 -0.85
N ASN A 254 -35.41 18.68 -0.83
CA ASN A 254 -34.85 19.63 0.11
C ASN A 254 -35.80 19.82 1.29
N ASP A 255 -35.71 18.91 2.28
CA ASP A 255 -36.52 18.95 3.51
C ASP A 255 -35.91 19.89 4.58
N SER A 256 -34.89 20.65 4.19
CA SER A 256 -34.12 21.54 5.05
C SER A 256 -34.51 23.02 4.85
N LYS A 257 -33.84 23.92 5.60
CA LYS A 257 -34.06 25.38 5.52
C LYS A 257 -33.02 26.12 4.65
N SER A 258 -32.01 25.43 4.10
CA SER A 258 -30.98 26.03 3.23
C SER A 258 -31.20 25.64 1.77
N PHE A 259 -30.35 26.17 0.90
CA PHE A 259 -30.33 25.88 -0.52
C PHE A 259 -29.40 24.71 -0.80
N HIS A 260 -29.84 23.78 -1.65
CA HIS A 260 -29.07 22.59 -1.97
C HIS A 260 -29.08 22.28 -3.46
N ALA A 261 -28.01 21.67 -3.94
CA ALA A 261 -27.90 21.13 -5.29
C ALA A 261 -27.22 19.76 -5.17
N PHE A 262 -27.60 18.81 -6.02
CA PHE A 262 -27.13 17.43 -5.97
C PHE A 262 -26.23 17.13 -7.16
N GLY A 263 -25.25 16.24 -6.99
CA GLY A 263 -24.49 15.65 -8.08
C GLY A 263 -23.64 14.47 -7.62
N VAL A 264 -23.29 13.57 -8.54
CA VAL A 264 -22.31 12.50 -8.33
C VAL A 264 -20.96 12.94 -8.87
N VAL A 265 -19.89 12.78 -8.08
CA VAL A 265 -18.52 13.22 -8.39
C VAL A 265 -17.52 12.11 -8.04
N VAL A 266 -16.31 12.18 -8.61
CA VAL A 266 -15.18 11.36 -8.16
C VAL A 266 -14.62 11.89 -6.84
N ASP A 267 -14.36 13.19 -6.79
CA ASP A 267 -13.72 13.88 -5.67
C ASP A 267 -14.73 14.86 -5.01
N PRO A 268 -15.13 14.63 -3.74
CA PRO A 268 -16.04 15.52 -3.03
C PRO A 268 -15.48 16.93 -2.80
N ASP A 269 -14.15 17.12 -2.86
CA ASP A 269 -13.50 18.44 -2.77
C ASP A 269 -13.58 19.23 -4.10
N ASN A 270 -13.96 18.58 -5.20
CA ASN A 270 -14.20 19.21 -6.50
C ASN A 270 -15.67 19.09 -6.93
N PRO A 271 -16.60 19.84 -6.31
CA PRO A 271 -18.04 19.72 -6.54
C PRO A 271 -18.52 20.17 -7.93
N SER A 272 -17.62 20.71 -8.76
CA SER A 272 -17.95 21.18 -10.11
C SER A 272 -17.88 20.06 -11.17
N ASP A 273 -17.19 18.96 -10.87
CA ASP A 273 -16.96 17.86 -11.81
C ASP A 273 -18.05 16.78 -11.70
N VAL A 274 -19.29 17.19 -11.96
CA VAL A 274 -20.46 16.30 -11.85
C VAL A 274 -20.50 15.33 -13.02
N LEU A 275 -20.53 14.04 -12.69
CA LEU A 275 -20.54 12.94 -13.63
C LEU A 275 -21.93 12.64 -14.20
N TRP A 276 -21.93 12.07 -15.41
CA TRP A 276 -23.09 11.44 -16.06
C TRP A 276 -24.36 12.30 -16.16
N ASN A 277 -24.22 13.62 -16.09
CA ASN A 277 -25.34 14.56 -15.99
C ASN A 277 -26.28 14.26 -14.80
N SER A 278 -25.71 13.78 -13.69
CA SER A 278 -26.43 13.41 -12.46
C SER A 278 -26.88 14.62 -11.62
N ALA A 279 -26.82 15.84 -12.15
CA ALA A 279 -27.09 17.04 -11.38
C ALA A 279 -28.59 17.30 -11.15
N VAL A 280 -28.96 17.73 -9.92
CA VAL A 280 -30.25 18.38 -9.65
C VAL A 280 -30.00 19.75 -9.05
N GLY A 281 -30.38 20.79 -9.80
CA GLY A 281 -29.99 22.17 -9.49
C GLY A 281 -28.49 22.42 -9.71
N THR A 282 -28.07 23.66 -9.49
CA THR A 282 -26.65 24.06 -9.56
C THR A 282 -26.33 25.02 -8.41
N PRO A 283 -25.05 25.30 -8.12
CA PRO A 283 -24.69 26.34 -7.16
C PRO A 283 -25.33 27.71 -7.47
N ASP A 284 -25.47 28.06 -8.75
CA ASP A 284 -26.10 29.31 -9.19
C ASP A 284 -27.63 29.29 -9.16
N ASN A 285 -28.23 28.10 -9.29
CA ASN A 285 -29.68 27.91 -9.24
C ASN A 285 -30.05 26.67 -8.41
N PRO A 286 -29.87 26.73 -7.08
CA PRO A 286 -30.08 25.58 -6.21
C PRO A 286 -31.57 25.35 -5.91
N LEU A 287 -31.89 24.14 -5.46
CA LEU A 287 -33.20 23.80 -4.90
C LEU A 287 -33.47 24.64 -3.65
N LYS A 288 -34.61 25.33 -3.66
CA LYS A 288 -35.12 26.09 -2.51
C LYS A 288 -35.64 25.14 -1.42
N PRO A 289 -35.74 25.60 -0.17
CA PRO A 289 -36.40 24.85 0.91
C PRO A 289 -37.80 24.33 0.51
N GLY A 290 -38.08 23.07 0.83
CA GLY A 290 -39.34 22.39 0.53
C GLY A 290 -39.55 22.05 -0.95
N LYS A 291 -38.54 22.22 -1.81
CA LYS A 291 -38.60 21.82 -3.22
C LYS A 291 -37.91 20.48 -3.44
N SER A 292 -38.30 19.83 -4.53
CA SER A 292 -37.75 18.56 -4.98
C SER A 292 -37.34 18.66 -6.44
N GLY A 293 -36.50 17.72 -6.87
CA GLY A 293 -36.16 17.51 -8.27
C GLY A 293 -35.73 16.07 -8.48
N ASP A 294 -35.82 15.62 -9.72
CA ASP A 294 -35.47 14.26 -10.12
C ASP A 294 -34.39 14.32 -11.18
N VAL A 295 -33.50 13.33 -11.15
CA VAL A 295 -32.51 13.12 -12.21
C VAL A 295 -32.43 11.65 -12.56
N THR A 296 -32.31 11.34 -13.85
CA THR A 296 -32.06 10.00 -14.36
C THR A 296 -30.79 10.00 -15.18
N PHE A 297 -29.87 9.09 -14.85
CA PHE A 297 -28.59 8.93 -15.55
C PHE A 297 -28.20 7.46 -15.65
N VAL A 298 -27.17 7.15 -16.45
CA VAL A 298 -26.62 5.80 -16.55
C VAL A 298 -25.34 5.73 -15.73
N ALA A 299 -25.24 4.78 -14.80
CA ALA A 299 -24.04 4.57 -14.02
C ALA A 299 -22.88 4.13 -14.93
N GLY A 300 -21.73 4.78 -14.80
CA GLY A 300 -20.57 4.55 -15.65
C GLY A 300 -19.74 3.33 -15.26
N ALA A 301 -18.42 3.42 -15.44
CA ALA A 301 -17.49 2.35 -15.07
C ALA A 301 -17.53 2.05 -13.56
N PRO A 302 -17.29 0.79 -13.15
CA PRO A 302 -17.19 0.41 -11.74
C PRO A 302 -16.22 1.33 -10.97
N GLY A 303 -16.58 1.65 -9.73
CA GLY A 303 -15.80 2.51 -8.86
C GLY A 303 -16.58 3.05 -7.67
N THR A 304 -15.88 3.60 -6.68
CA THR A 304 -16.49 4.36 -5.59
C THR A 304 -16.47 5.84 -5.94
N TYR A 305 -17.65 6.40 -6.04
CA TYR A 305 -17.92 7.82 -6.26
C TYR A 305 -18.61 8.39 -5.03
N HIS A 306 -18.87 9.69 -5.05
CA HIS A 306 -19.55 10.42 -4.00
C HIS A 306 -20.78 11.11 -4.57
N TYR A 307 -21.93 11.00 -3.91
CA TYR A 307 -23.05 11.88 -4.17
C TYR A 307 -23.06 12.97 -3.09
N ILE A 308 -23.05 14.23 -3.54
CA ILE A 308 -22.76 15.36 -2.66
C ILE A 308 -23.78 16.49 -2.81
N CYS A 309 -23.76 17.41 -1.85
CA CYS A 309 -24.29 18.74 -2.10
C CYS A 309 -23.25 19.60 -2.82
N THR A 310 -23.51 20.00 -4.07
CA THR A 310 -22.55 20.74 -4.90
C THR A 310 -22.44 22.23 -4.56
N VAL A 311 -23.31 22.74 -3.67
CA VAL A 311 -23.17 24.10 -3.13
C VAL A 311 -21.86 24.19 -2.33
N PRO A 312 -20.98 25.18 -2.61
CA PRO A 312 -19.67 25.28 -1.98
C PRO A 312 -19.71 25.19 -0.45
N GLY A 313 -18.87 24.33 0.12
CA GLY A 313 -18.75 24.11 1.56
C GLY A 313 -19.77 23.15 2.19
N HIS A 314 -20.89 22.84 1.54
CA HIS A 314 -21.91 21.96 2.15
C HIS A 314 -21.45 20.49 2.24
N ALA A 315 -20.71 20.00 1.25
CA ALA A 315 -20.13 18.64 1.29
C ALA A 315 -19.19 18.47 2.51
N ALA A 316 -18.31 19.45 2.74
CA ALA A 316 -17.40 19.49 3.89
C ALA A 316 -18.12 19.57 5.26
N LEU A 317 -19.38 20.01 5.30
CA LEU A 317 -20.21 20.02 6.50
C LEU A 317 -21.02 18.72 6.70
N GLY A 318 -20.82 17.73 5.84
CA GLY A 318 -21.35 16.37 5.97
C GLY A 318 -22.32 15.92 4.87
N MET A 319 -22.64 16.75 3.88
CA MET A 319 -23.41 16.32 2.69
C MET A 319 -22.52 15.64 1.66
N ASP A 320 -21.90 14.56 2.11
CA ASP A 320 -21.06 13.66 1.34
C ASP A 320 -21.37 12.22 1.75
N ALA A 321 -21.69 11.39 0.76
CA ALA A 321 -22.07 10.00 0.93
C ALA A 321 -21.68 9.17 -0.30
N LYS A 322 -21.48 7.86 -0.12
CA LYS A 322 -20.92 7.02 -1.18
C LYS A 322 -21.94 6.66 -2.24
N PHE A 323 -21.52 6.73 -3.49
CA PHE A 323 -22.18 6.16 -4.66
C PHE A 323 -21.27 5.09 -5.26
N ILE A 324 -21.61 3.82 -5.09
CA ILE A 324 -20.76 2.68 -5.45
C ILE A 324 -21.33 2.03 -6.70
N VAL A 325 -20.48 1.94 -7.73
CA VAL A 325 -20.78 1.21 -8.97
C VAL A 325 -19.99 -0.09 -8.94
N GLU A 326 -20.72 -1.21 -8.96
CA GLU A 326 -20.18 -2.59 -9.03
C GLU A 326 -20.13 -3.13 -10.46
#